data_AF-A0AAV9Z4H0-F1
#
_entry.id   AF-A0AAV9Z4H0-F1
#
_cell.length_a   1.000
_cell.length_b   1.000
_cell.length_c   1.000
_cell.angle_alpha   90.00
_cell.angle_beta   90.00
_cell.angle_gamma   90.00
#
_symmetry.space_group_name_H-M   'P 1'
#
loop_
_entity.id
_entity.type
_entity.pdbx_description
1 polymer ?
#
loop_
_entity_poly.entity_id
_entity_poly.type
_entity_poly.pdbx_seq_one_letter_code
_entity_poly.pdbx_strand_id
1 'polypeptide(L)'
;MPESQALQIFAARVRKACLKAFLNCGILAEGVLHIFPRTWAEGTAAKAYSTFTVDQGDYTPDIEPTPAVVNEYDAGKMKQGAPGRYLLETERKSGPIHVAVRGKCLAISAGHARSPFFYPFVAHHGAQHILVCHFGLEGEILTVPRYIYDQVIARSVPGNNPNAAKAERLRSFLIPRKYVDPGAREDNSLYKINILAAVVMEEDAFIVCDFARIMQIHVISNSRFWTEEDMSPGSETWKNRLWTRYAGGPDWILEKDDALAVLDGWRQKVLRKGTETPIIDVLLQADGPGGGIGQHLANDLLFGAAIHPDTPADVLCEDDELYDSFREYVETVRVGVGVKYTEI
;
A
#
# COMPACT_ATOMS: atom_id res chain seq x y z
N MET A 1 -10.63 3.48 -11.12
CA MET A 1 -9.66 4.26 -10.32
C MET A 1 -8.27 4.03 -10.87
N PRO A 2 -7.59 5.08 -11.36
CA PRO A 2 -6.19 5.01 -11.75
C PRO A 2 -5.31 4.47 -10.63
N GLU A 3 -5.67 4.64 -9.35
CA GLU A 3 -4.86 4.29 -8.18
C GLU A 3 -4.80 2.77 -7.97
N SER A 4 -5.94 2.07 -7.93
CA SER A 4 -5.94 0.59 -7.85
C SER A 4 -5.23 0.00 -9.08
N GLN A 5 -5.49 0.56 -10.26
CA GLN A 5 -4.79 0.15 -11.48
C GLN A 5 -3.29 0.43 -11.42
N ALA A 6 -2.86 1.58 -10.88
CA ALA A 6 -1.47 1.95 -10.70
C ALA A 6 -0.77 1.04 -9.70
N LEU A 7 -1.44 0.67 -8.60
CA LEU A 7 -0.94 -0.31 -7.64
C LEU A 7 -0.81 -1.70 -8.27
N GLN A 8 -1.80 -2.14 -9.06
CA GLN A 8 -1.73 -3.42 -9.78
C GLN A 8 -0.60 -3.41 -10.82
N ILE A 9 -0.46 -2.32 -11.60
CA ILE A 9 0.65 -2.13 -12.54
C ILE A 9 1.99 -2.13 -11.80
N PHE A 10 2.08 -1.47 -10.64
CA PHE A 10 3.27 -1.45 -9.82
C PHE A 10 3.62 -2.86 -9.32
N ALA A 11 2.67 -3.59 -8.73
CA ALA A 11 2.87 -4.96 -8.29
C ALA A 11 3.32 -5.87 -9.46
N ALA A 12 2.73 -5.70 -10.65
CA ALA A 12 3.16 -6.41 -11.84
C ALA A 12 4.57 -6.02 -12.30
N ARG A 13 4.97 -4.75 -12.19
CA ARG A 13 6.34 -4.30 -12.48
C ARG A 13 7.34 -4.91 -11.50
N VAL A 14 7.02 -4.97 -10.21
CA VAL A 14 7.85 -5.63 -9.20
C VAL A 14 8.01 -7.11 -9.55
N ARG A 15 6.91 -7.84 -9.79
CA ARG A 15 6.95 -9.26 -10.18
C ARG A 15 7.75 -9.49 -11.46
N LYS A 16 7.56 -8.62 -12.47
CA LYS A 16 8.32 -8.66 -13.73
C LYS A 16 9.82 -8.41 -13.50
N ALA A 17 10.20 -7.51 -12.60
CA ALA A 17 11.58 -7.28 -12.23
C ALA A 17 12.18 -8.53 -11.56
N CYS A 18 11.47 -9.15 -10.63
CA CYS A 18 11.86 -10.41 -9.99
C CYS A 18 12.05 -11.54 -11.02
N LEU A 19 11.09 -11.71 -11.94
CA LEU A 19 11.16 -12.72 -12.99
C LEU A 19 12.30 -12.46 -13.97
N LYS A 20 12.51 -11.21 -14.39
CA LYS A 20 13.62 -10.85 -15.30
C LYS A 20 14.99 -11.18 -14.68
N ALA A 21 15.18 -10.89 -13.40
CA ALA A 21 16.41 -11.25 -12.69
C ALA A 21 16.62 -12.77 -12.69
N PHE A 22 15.55 -13.53 -12.42
CA PHE A 22 15.61 -14.99 -12.43
C PHE A 22 15.96 -15.55 -13.82
N LEU A 23 15.32 -15.06 -14.88
CA LEU A 23 15.59 -15.51 -16.25
C LEU A 23 17.01 -15.16 -16.72
N ASN A 24 17.56 -14.02 -16.30
CA ASN A 24 18.89 -13.57 -16.74
C ASN A 24 20.03 -14.22 -15.95
N CYS A 25 19.85 -14.40 -14.63
CA CYS A 25 20.94 -14.73 -13.72
C CYS A 25 20.71 -16.05 -12.95
N GLY A 26 19.53 -16.67 -13.09
CA GLY A 26 19.13 -17.84 -12.31
C GLY A 26 18.82 -17.54 -10.84
N ILE A 27 18.70 -16.24 -10.47
CA ILE A 27 18.52 -15.77 -9.09
C ILE A 27 17.33 -14.79 -9.08
N LEU A 28 16.41 -14.96 -8.13
CA LEU A 28 15.31 -14.02 -7.93
C LEU A 28 15.84 -12.63 -7.54
N ALA A 29 15.18 -11.56 -8.00
CA ALA A 29 15.55 -10.23 -7.55
C ALA A 29 15.38 -10.14 -6.04
N GLU A 30 16.42 -9.67 -5.36
CA GLU A 30 16.40 -9.43 -3.93
C GLU A 30 16.35 -7.94 -3.65
N GLY A 31 15.78 -7.59 -2.51
CA GLY A 31 15.72 -6.22 -2.03
C GLY A 31 15.74 -6.11 -0.53
N VAL A 32 15.90 -4.88 -0.08
CA VAL A 32 15.96 -4.49 1.33
C VAL A 32 14.86 -3.48 1.60
N LEU A 33 14.02 -3.76 2.58
CA LEU A 33 12.97 -2.84 3.00
C LEU A 33 13.53 -1.74 3.91
N HIS A 34 13.37 -0.48 3.51
CA HIS A 34 13.73 0.69 4.27
C HIS A 34 12.50 1.46 4.74
N ILE A 35 12.49 1.92 6.00
CA ILE A 35 11.52 2.90 6.51
C ILE A 35 12.22 4.18 6.97
N PHE A 36 11.52 5.31 6.88
CA PHE A 36 12.04 6.64 7.20
C PHE A 36 11.12 7.45 8.11
N PRO A 37 11.04 7.11 9.42
CA PRO A 37 10.15 7.81 10.36
C PRO A 37 10.29 9.32 10.41
N ARG A 38 11.47 9.88 10.09
CA ARG A 38 11.69 11.33 10.03
C ARG A 38 10.76 12.07 9.05
N THR A 39 10.20 11.39 8.06
CA THR A 39 9.29 11.99 7.07
C THR A 39 7.81 11.78 7.40
N TRP A 40 7.49 10.99 8.43
CA TRP A 40 6.12 10.68 8.80
C TRP A 40 5.42 11.89 9.45
N ALA A 41 4.12 12.01 9.21
CA ALA A 41 3.34 13.06 9.84
C ALA A 41 3.12 12.78 11.33
N GLU A 42 3.08 13.88 12.09
CA GLU A 42 2.62 13.89 13.48
C GLU A 42 1.22 14.50 13.50
N GLY A 43 0.28 13.80 14.14
CA GLY A 43 -1.02 14.35 14.48
C GLY A 43 -0.90 15.60 15.36
N THR A 44 -2.02 16.27 15.55
CA THR A 44 -2.14 17.41 16.46
C THR A 44 -2.98 17.03 17.67
N ALA A 45 -2.95 17.84 18.73
CA ALA A 45 -3.86 17.65 19.86
C ALA A 45 -5.33 17.67 19.43
N ALA A 46 -5.68 18.45 18.39
CA ALA A 46 -7.04 18.56 17.87
C ALA A 46 -7.42 17.40 16.93
N LYS A 47 -6.45 16.78 16.25
CA LYS A 47 -6.67 15.66 15.33
C LYS A 47 -5.55 14.65 15.48
N ALA A 48 -5.83 13.59 16.24
CA ALA A 48 -4.94 12.45 16.36
C ALA A 48 -4.76 11.82 14.97
N TYR A 49 -3.51 11.74 14.53
CA TYR A 49 -3.14 11.13 13.27
C TYR A 49 -1.73 10.58 13.39
N SER A 50 -1.49 9.43 12.77
CA SER A 50 -0.16 8.83 12.63
C SER A 50 -0.07 8.22 11.25
N THR A 51 1.05 8.48 10.56
CA THR A 51 1.41 7.74 9.35
C THR A 51 1.67 6.26 9.66
N PHE A 52 2.01 5.90 10.90
CA PHE A 52 2.49 4.57 11.24
C PHE A 52 1.70 3.89 12.36
N THR A 53 1.38 2.62 12.15
CA THR A 53 0.96 1.67 13.18
C THR A 53 1.68 0.35 12.99
N VAL A 54 1.76 -0.47 14.03
CA VAL A 54 2.41 -1.78 13.97
C VAL A 54 1.59 -2.83 14.70
N ASP A 55 1.48 -4.01 14.10
CA ASP A 55 1.08 -5.26 14.74
C ASP A 55 2.34 -6.09 14.99
N GLN A 56 2.65 -6.32 16.26
CA GLN A 56 3.79 -7.11 16.71
C GLN A 56 3.35 -8.33 17.53
N GLY A 57 2.08 -8.74 17.44
CA GLY A 57 1.50 -9.80 18.27
C GLY A 57 2.24 -11.13 18.18
N ASP A 58 2.73 -11.46 16.99
CA ASP A 58 3.47 -12.70 16.72
C ASP A 58 4.98 -12.48 16.56
N TYR A 59 5.48 -11.26 16.78
CA TYR A 59 6.88 -10.94 16.50
C TYR A 59 7.83 -11.68 17.44
N THR A 60 8.86 -12.33 16.88
CA THR A 60 9.91 -13.03 17.64
C THR A 60 11.29 -12.51 17.21
N PRO A 61 12.06 -11.87 18.10
CA PRO A 61 13.33 -11.22 17.72
C PRO A 61 14.45 -12.21 17.37
N ASP A 62 14.31 -13.50 17.69
CA ASP A 62 15.39 -14.50 17.58
C ASP A 62 15.86 -14.76 16.15
N ILE A 63 15.04 -14.42 15.14
CA ILE A 63 15.37 -14.61 13.72
C ILE A 63 15.79 -13.31 13.04
N GLU A 64 15.82 -12.20 13.77
CA GLU A 64 16.30 -10.93 13.24
C GLU A 64 17.82 -10.89 13.17
N PRO A 65 18.39 -10.25 12.13
CA PRO A 65 19.81 -10.01 12.05
C PRO A 65 20.30 -9.01 13.12
N THR A 66 21.61 -8.82 13.16
CA THR A 66 22.33 -8.01 14.14
C THR A 66 21.86 -6.54 14.21
N PRO A 67 22.17 -5.81 15.29
CA PRO A 67 21.74 -4.42 15.41
C PRO A 67 22.28 -3.48 14.33
N ALA A 68 21.45 -2.56 13.83
CA ALA A 68 21.78 -1.55 12.83
C ALA A 68 22.23 -0.21 13.44
N VAL A 69 22.97 0.57 12.65
CA VAL A 69 23.17 2.00 12.92
C VAL A 69 21.91 2.77 12.58
N VAL A 70 21.27 3.35 13.60
CA VAL A 70 20.03 4.10 13.44
C VAL A 70 20.32 5.58 13.17
N ASN A 71 19.66 6.18 12.18
CA ASN A 71 19.72 7.62 11.99
C ASN A 71 19.08 8.36 13.17
N GLU A 72 19.73 9.42 13.66
CA GLU A 72 19.29 10.17 14.84
C GLU A 72 17.87 10.76 14.71
N TYR A 73 17.46 11.20 13.51
CA TYR A 73 16.14 11.80 13.31
C TYR A 73 15.03 10.75 13.26
N ASP A 74 15.32 9.59 12.65
CA ASP A 74 14.41 8.44 12.69
C ASP A 74 14.26 7.95 14.13
N ALA A 75 15.36 7.95 14.89
CA ALA A 75 15.34 7.59 16.31
C ALA A 75 14.61 8.60 17.20
N GLY A 76 14.72 9.90 16.91
CA GLY A 76 13.95 10.93 17.60
C GLY A 76 12.44 10.79 17.37
N LYS A 77 12.05 10.22 16.22
CA LYS A 77 10.64 9.95 15.87
C LYS A 77 10.09 8.71 16.54
N MET A 78 10.82 7.61 16.46
CA MET A 78 10.50 6.38 17.20
C MET A 78 11.31 6.33 18.49
N LYS A 79 10.77 6.94 19.55
CA LYS A 79 11.40 6.94 20.89
C LYS A 79 11.60 5.52 21.42
N GLN A 80 12.52 5.35 22.37
CA GLN A 80 12.67 4.08 23.08
C GLN A 80 11.33 3.62 23.68
N GLY A 81 11.03 2.33 23.51
CA GLY A 81 9.75 1.74 23.93
C GLY A 81 8.56 2.05 23.03
N ALA A 82 8.71 2.86 21.97
CA ALA A 82 7.65 3.06 20.99
C ALA A 82 7.38 1.75 20.22
N PRO A 83 6.12 1.41 19.95
CA PRO A 83 5.78 0.30 19.07
C PRO A 83 6.52 0.45 17.73
N GLY A 84 7.22 -0.59 17.29
CA GLY A 84 7.94 -0.60 16.01
C GLY A 84 9.37 -0.08 16.04
N ARG A 85 9.89 0.33 17.20
CA ARG A 85 11.30 0.77 17.36
C ARG A 85 12.31 -0.24 16.82
N TYR A 86 12.05 -1.53 17.03
CA TYR A 86 12.90 -2.63 16.56
C TYR A 86 13.12 -2.62 15.03
N LEU A 87 12.17 -2.10 14.25
CA LEU A 87 12.28 -1.98 12.78
C LEU A 87 13.40 -1.03 12.32
N LEU A 88 13.90 -0.18 13.23
CA LEU A 88 15.06 0.68 12.99
C LEU A 88 16.35 0.04 13.48
N GLU A 89 16.25 -0.79 14.52
CA GLU A 89 17.40 -1.33 15.25
C GLU A 89 17.90 -2.63 14.65
N THR A 90 17.19 -3.21 13.69
CA THR A 90 17.59 -4.43 12.99
C THR A 90 18.36 -4.11 11.69
N GLU A 91 19.51 -4.77 11.49
CA GLU A 91 20.27 -4.69 10.23
C GLU A 91 19.43 -5.19 9.06
N ARG A 92 19.34 -4.40 8.02
CA ARG A 92 18.49 -4.76 6.88
C ARG A 92 19.34 -5.50 5.87
N LYS A 93 19.01 -6.77 5.65
CA LYS A 93 19.71 -7.63 4.70
C LYS A 93 18.82 -7.95 3.51
N SER A 94 19.46 -8.06 2.35
CA SER A 94 18.83 -8.40 1.09
C SER A 94 18.14 -9.76 1.19
N GLY A 95 17.00 -9.89 0.52
CA GLY A 95 16.22 -11.12 0.44
C GLY A 95 15.02 -10.97 -0.49
N PRO A 96 14.17 -11.99 -0.59
CA PRO A 96 13.04 -12.01 -1.51
C PRO A 96 12.10 -10.82 -1.35
N ILE A 97 11.49 -10.40 -2.45
CA ILE A 97 10.49 -9.33 -2.49
C ILE A 97 9.13 -9.95 -2.78
N HIS A 98 8.17 -9.69 -1.90
CA HIS A 98 6.78 -10.11 -2.07
C HIS A 98 5.88 -8.89 -2.11
N VAL A 99 4.88 -8.93 -2.99
CA VAL A 99 3.96 -7.81 -3.22
C VAL A 99 2.55 -8.31 -3.50
N ALA A 100 1.58 -7.68 -2.85
CA ALA A 100 0.16 -7.89 -3.05
C ALA A 100 -0.61 -6.56 -3.04
N VAL A 101 -1.76 -6.55 -3.70
CA VAL A 101 -2.63 -5.38 -3.77
C VAL A 101 -4.05 -5.85 -3.48
N ARG A 102 -4.76 -5.10 -2.64
CA ARG A 102 -6.18 -5.30 -2.37
C ARG A 102 -6.87 -3.95 -2.26
N GLY A 103 -7.82 -3.68 -3.14
CA GLY A 103 -8.49 -2.39 -3.27
C GLY A 103 -7.49 -1.26 -3.50
N LYS A 104 -7.35 -0.39 -2.50
CA LYS A 104 -6.45 0.79 -2.49
C LYS A 104 -5.19 0.60 -1.64
N CYS A 105 -4.96 -0.63 -1.17
CA CYS A 105 -3.84 -0.96 -0.31
C CYS A 105 -2.78 -1.76 -1.07
N LEU A 106 -1.52 -1.46 -0.79
CA LEU A 106 -0.36 -2.25 -1.21
C LEU A 106 0.21 -2.95 0.02
N ALA A 107 0.40 -4.26 -0.06
CA ALA A 107 1.25 -5.00 0.85
C ALA A 107 2.61 -5.27 0.18
N ILE A 108 3.71 -4.94 0.85
CA ILE A 108 5.06 -5.19 0.34
C ILE A 108 5.99 -5.65 1.46
N SER A 109 6.70 -6.75 1.20
CA SER A 109 7.75 -7.29 2.06
C SER A 109 9.03 -7.41 1.24
N ALA A 110 10.16 -7.05 1.83
CA ALA A 110 11.46 -7.24 1.20
C ALA A 110 12.54 -7.44 2.27
N GLY A 111 13.44 -8.37 2.02
CA GLY A 111 14.52 -8.67 2.94
C GLY A 111 14.31 -10.00 3.66
N HIS A 112 14.74 -10.07 4.92
CA HIS A 112 15.62 -11.17 5.28
C HIS A 112 14.98 -12.56 5.39
N ALA A 113 15.35 -13.45 4.46
CA ALA A 113 15.91 -14.77 4.77
C ALA A 113 17.01 -15.12 3.75
N ARG A 114 18.23 -15.44 4.21
CA ARG A 114 19.20 -16.20 3.42
C ARG A 114 19.10 -17.66 3.89
N SER A 115 18.56 -18.55 3.06
CA SER A 115 18.93 -19.96 3.19
C SER A 115 20.39 -20.06 2.71
N PRO A 116 21.34 -20.54 3.51
CA PRO A 116 22.70 -20.78 3.06
C PRO A 116 22.81 -21.95 2.06
N PHE A 117 21.71 -22.64 1.75
CA PHE A 117 21.69 -23.77 0.83
C PHE A 117 20.92 -23.45 -0.45
N PHE A 118 21.67 -23.47 -1.56
CA PHE A 118 21.26 -23.31 -2.95
C PHE A 118 20.41 -24.52 -3.41
N TYR A 119 19.23 -24.70 -2.84
CA TYR A 119 18.27 -25.70 -3.31
C TYR A 119 17.12 -25.01 -4.05
N PRO A 120 16.98 -25.21 -5.38
CA PRO A 120 15.95 -24.57 -6.20
C PRO A 120 14.51 -25.08 -5.95
N PHE A 121 14.28 -25.85 -4.88
CA PHE A 121 13.00 -26.49 -4.57
C PHE A 121 12.46 -26.20 -3.16
N VAL A 122 13.12 -25.34 -2.38
CA VAL A 122 12.66 -24.97 -1.03
C VAL A 122 12.04 -23.58 -1.07
N ALA A 123 10.84 -23.44 -0.50
CA ALA A 123 10.10 -22.19 -0.42
C ALA A 123 11.02 -21.03 0.01
N HIS A 124 11.14 -20.01 -0.84
CA HIS A 124 11.91 -18.81 -0.52
C HIS A 124 11.20 -18.08 0.62
N HIS A 125 11.85 -18.03 1.77
CA HIS A 125 11.38 -17.30 2.93
C HIS A 125 11.65 -15.79 2.72
N GLY A 126 10.63 -14.94 2.87
CA GLY A 126 10.73 -13.48 2.75
C GLY A 126 11.19 -12.82 4.05
N ALA A 127 10.87 -11.52 4.23
CA ALA A 127 11.19 -10.83 5.48
C ALA A 127 10.23 -11.23 6.61
N GLN A 128 10.59 -10.94 7.86
CA GLN A 128 9.70 -11.09 9.02
C GLN A 128 8.61 -10.00 9.08
N HIS A 129 8.79 -8.92 8.32
CA HIS A 129 7.89 -7.77 8.29
C HIS A 129 7.28 -7.56 6.92
N ILE A 130 6.05 -7.05 6.93
CA ILE A 130 5.37 -6.54 5.75
C ILE A 130 4.82 -5.14 6.02
N LEU A 131 4.92 -4.26 5.04
CA LEU A 131 4.26 -2.96 5.05
C LEU A 131 2.96 -3.06 4.29
N VAL A 132 1.88 -2.62 4.92
CA VAL A 132 0.57 -2.41 4.30
C VAL A 132 0.35 -0.91 4.20
N CYS A 133 0.43 -0.38 2.98
CA CYS A 133 0.33 1.05 2.68
C CYS A 133 -1.06 1.38 2.13
N HIS A 134 -1.71 2.37 2.74
CA HIS A 134 -2.92 3.01 2.22
C HIS A 134 -2.58 4.42 1.73
N PHE A 135 -2.65 4.63 0.41
CA PHE A 135 -2.07 5.80 -0.28
C PHE A 135 -2.79 7.13 -0.02
N GLY A 136 -3.99 7.10 0.53
CA GLY A 136 -4.76 8.34 0.76
C GLY A 136 -5.10 9.01 -0.58
N LEU A 137 -4.90 10.32 -0.66
CA LEU A 137 -5.22 11.10 -1.87
C LEU A 137 -4.00 11.35 -2.78
N GLU A 138 -2.82 11.53 -2.20
CA GLU A 138 -1.61 12.00 -2.92
C GLU A 138 -0.38 11.12 -2.69
N GLY A 139 -0.54 9.98 -2.03
CA GLY A 139 0.51 9.00 -1.90
C GLY A 139 0.85 8.39 -3.26
N GLU A 140 2.13 8.17 -3.52
CA GLU A 140 2.62 7.63 -4.79
C GLU A 140 3.75 6.61 -4.59
N ILE A 141 4.01 5.85 -5.65
CA ILE A 141 5.16 4.95 -5.74
C ILE A 141 6.00 5.32 -6.95
N LEU A 142 7.29 5.53 -6.73
CA LEU A 142 8.24 5.85 -7.78
C LEU A 142 9.25 4.71 -7.93
N THR A 143 9.62 4.41 -9.17
CA THR A 143 10.79 3.57 -9.46
C THR A 143 11.92 4.47 -9.90
N VAL A 144 13.06 4.40 -9.22
CA VAL A 144 14.26 5.16 -9.60
C VAL A 144 15.47 4.24 -9.60
N PRO A 145 16.49 4.53 -10.43
CA PRO A 145 17.78 3.87 -10.30
C PRO A 145 18.37 4.02 -8.90
N ARG A 146 19.06 2.98 -8.43
CA ARG A 146 19.65 2.91 -7.09
C ARG A 146 20.55 4.10 -6.79
N TYR A 147 21.38 4.50 -7.74
CA TYR A 147 22.30 5.62 -7.58
C TYR A 147 21.58 6.97 -7.38
N ILE A 148 20.36 7.15 -7.92
CA ILE A 148 19.53 8.34 -7.69
C ILE A 148 18.97 8.29 -6.28
N TYR A 149 18.40 7.14 -5.89
CA TYR A 149 17.88 6.92 -4.54
C TYR A 149 18.93 7.25 -3.47
N ASP A 150 20.14 6.71 -3.58
CA ASP A 150 21.21 6.94 -2.61
C ASP A 150 21.55 8.44 -2.48
N GLN A 151 21.56 9.18 -3.59
CA GLN A 151 21.79 10.63 -3.56
C GLN A 151 20.65 11.43 -2.91
N VAL A 152 19.39 11.00 -3.10
CA VAL A 152 18.22 11.65 -2.49
C VAL A 152 18.20 11.41 -0.98
N ILE A 153 18.46 10.17 -0.54
CA ILE A 153 18.40 9.84 0.90
C ILE A 153 19.62 10.32 1.69
N ALA A 154 20.73 10.64 1.01
CA ALA A 154 21.97 11.11 1.63
C ALA A 154 21.79 12.39 2.47
N ARG A 155 20.82 13.24 2.13
CA ARG A 155 20.57 14.48 2.86
C ARG A 155 19.08 14.70 3.10
N SER A 156 18.73 14.82 4.39
CA SER A 156 17.44 15.34 4.80
C SER A 156 17.55 16.78 5.32
N VAL A 157 16.50 17.56 5.12
CA VAL A 157 16.37 18.96 5.55
C VAL A 157 15.07 19.16 6.33
N PRO A 158 14.94 20.24 7.12
CA PRO A 158 13.69 20.57 7.78
C PRO A 158 12.53 20.72 6.78
N GLY A 159 11.35 20.27 7.18
CA GLY A 159 10.13 20.33 6.36
C GLY A 159 9.60 21.74 6.17
N ASN A 160 8.51 21.86 5.41
CA ASN A 160 7.81 23.12 5.22
C ASN A 160 6.77 23.29 6.33
N ASN A 161 7.16 23.91 7.46
CA ASN A 161 6.23 24.26 8.53
C ASN A 161 6.56 25.66 9.07
N PRO A 162 5.56 26.55 9.28
CA PRO A 162 5.79 27.85 9.89
C PRO A 162 6.45 27.77 11.27
N ASN A 163 6.19 26.69 12.01
CA ASN A 163 6.86 26.42 13.29
C ASN A 163 8.18 25.68 13.04
N ALA A 164 9.31 26.36 13.30
CA ALA A 164 10.65 25.82 13.10
C ALA A 164 10.93 24.52 13.86
N ALA A 165 10.46 24.40 15.10
CA ALA A 165 10.62 23.17 15.88
C ALA A 165 9.83 22.01 15.26
N LYS A 166 8.63 22.28 14.72
CA LYS A 166 7.85 21.27 13.99
C LYS A 166 8.46 20.94 12.63
N ALA A 167 9.06 21.91 11.94
CA ALA A 167 9.78 21.70 10.68
C ALA A 167 11.02 20.81 10.87
N GLU A 168 11.79 21.03 11.94
CA GLU A 168 12.91 20.16 12.33
C GLU A 168 12.41 18.74 12.64
N ARG A 169 11.24 18.68 13.31
CA ARG A 169 10.37 17.52 13.54
C ARG A 169 10.13 16.67 12.28
N LEU A 170 9.68 17.35 11.23
CA LEU A 170 9.05 16.78 10.05
C LEU A 170 9.98 16.93 8.85
N ARG A 171 11.07 16.18 8.82
CA ARG A 171 12.10 16.31 7.79
C ARG A 171 11.61 15.84 6.42
N SER A 172 12.29 16.31 5.37
CA SER A 172 12.11 15.87 3.98
C SER A 172 13.47 15.56 3.37
N PHE A 173 13.52 14.74 2.34
CA PHE A 173 14.73 14.53 1.55
C PHE A 173 14.88 15.61 0.49
N LEU A 174 16.12 16.01 0.21
CA LEU A 174 16.42 16.98 -0.83
C LEU A 174 16.58 16.27 -2.18
N ILE A 175 15.87 16.73 -3.20
CA ILE A 175 16.08 16.28 -4.59
C ILE A 175 17.27 17.07 -5.17
N PRO A 176 18.34 16.40 -5.60
CA PRO A 176 19.47 17.07 -6.27
C PRO A 176 19.02 17.88 -7.49
N ARG A 177 19.52 19.11 -7.64
CA ARG A 177 19.09 20.05 -8.70
C ARG A 177 19.23 19.49 -10.12
N LYS A 178 20.19 18.60 -10.36
CA LYS A 178 20.37 17.92 -11.66
C LYS A 178 19.21 17.00 -12.08
N TYR A 179 18.33 16.63 -11.14
CA TYR A 179 17.11 15.84 -11.41
C TYR A 179 15.84 16.71 -11.42
N VAL A 180 15.98 18.02 -11.26
CA VAL A 180 14.87 18.97 -11.29
C VAL A 180 14.71 19.49 -12.72
N ASP A 181 13.49 19.42 -13.24
CA ASP A 181 13.17 19.98 -14.56
C ASP A 181 13.49 21.49 -14.59
N PRO A 182 14.20 22.00 -15.62
CA PRO A 182 14.53 23.42 -15.71
C PRO A 182 13.31 24.36 -15.71
N GLY A 183 12.15 23.89 -16.18
CA GLY A 183 10.88 24.62 -16.17
C GLY A 183 10.05 24.41 -14.90
N ALA A 184 10.51 23.59 -13.95
CA ALA A 184 9.92 23.56 -12.62
C ALA A 184 10.22 24.88 -11.88
N ARG A 185 9.30 25.29 -10.98
CA ARG A 185 9.28 26.57 -10.22
C ARG A 185 10.60 27.35 -10.23
N GLU A 186 10.53 28.58 -10.73
CA GLU A 186 11.66 29.50 -10.88
C GLU A 186 12.20 30.08 -9.56
N ASP A 187 11.53 29.84 -8.44
CA ASP A 187 12.06 30.27 -7.16
C ASP A 187 13.28 29.40 -6.78
N ASN A 188 14.27 30.01 -6.12
CA ASN A 188 15.42 29.31 -5.53
C ASN A 188 15.01 28.35 -4.38
N SER A 189 13.80 27.80 -4.42
CA SER A 189 13.28 26.89 -3.42
C SER A 189 13.97 25.53 -3.49
N LEU A 190 14.09 24.91 -2.33
CA LEU A 190 14.61 23.56 -2.22
C LEU A 190 13.53 22.57 -2.70
N TYR A 191 13.91 21.70 -3.63
CA TYR A 191 13.05 20.63 -4.10
C TYR A 191 13.11 19.47 -3.11
N LYS A 192 11.96 19.11 -2.55
CA LYS A 192 11.86 18.16 -1.43
C LYS A 192 10.93 17.01 -1.78
N ILE A 193 11.25 15.83 -1.26
CA ILE A 193 10.42 14.63 -1.32
C ILE A 193 10.28 14.01 0.07
N ASN A 194 9.08 13.55 0.40
CA ASN A 194 8.80 12.85 1.66
C ASN A 194 8.73 11.35 1.37
N ILE A 195 9.87 10.67 1.43
CA ILE A 195 9.93 9.21 1.29
C ILE A 195 9.58 8.59 2.63
N LEU A 196 8.51 7.80 2.68
CA LEU A 196 8.04 7.16 3.92
C LEU A 196 8.68 5.78 4.10
N ALA A 197 8.84 5.05 2.99
CA ALA A 197 9.49 3.76 2.91
C ALA A 197 10.08 3.53 1.51
N ALA A 198 10.97 2.54 1.37
CA ALA A 198 11.49 2.11 0.08
C ALA A 198 11.81 0.62 0.09
N VAL A 199 11.70 -0.05 -1.05
CA VAL A 199 12.33 -1.36 -1.29
C VAL A 199 13.51 -1.14 -2.22
N VAL A 200 14.69 -1.47 -1.72
CA VAL A 200 15.95 -1.13 -2.37
C VAL A 200 16.62 -2.38 -2.89
N MET A 201 16.77 -2.48 -4.21
CA MET A 201 17.43 -3.59 -4.88
C MET A 201 18.86 -3.18 -5.28
N GLU A 202 19.52 -4.05 -6.04
CA GLU A 202 20.85 -3.80 -6.58
C GLU A 202 20.86 -2.60 -7.56
N GLU A 203 19.98 -2.61 -8.56
CA GLU A 203 19.97 -1.61 -9.64
C GLU A 203 18.90 -0.53 -9.48
N ASP A 204 17.80 -0.84 -8.81
CA ASP A 204 16.64 0.04 -8.69
C ASP A 204 16.17 0.17 -7.23
N ALA A 205 15.41 1.22 -6.96
CA ALA A 205 14.68 1.41 -5.71
C ALA A 205 13.22 1.74 -6.02
N PHE A 206 12.31 1.07 -5.31
CA PHE A 206 10.90 1.41 -5.25
C PHE A 206 10.67 2.32 -4.05
N ILE A 207 10.32 3.56 -4.29
CA ILE A 207 10.14 4.60 -3.28
C ILE A 207 8.64 4.77 -3.04
N VAL A 208 8.22 4.66 -1.79
CA VAL A 208 6.88 5.02 -1.34
C VAL A 208 6.95 6.42 -0.74
N CYS A 209 6.31 7.39 -1.39
CA CYS A 209 6.35 8.79 -0.98
C CYS A 209 4.98 9.45 -0.95
N ASP A 210 4.89 10.57 -0.23
CA ASP A 210 3.63 11.30 -0.10
C ASP A 210 3.90 12.77 0.25
N PHE A 211 3.51 13.66 -0.65
CA PHE A 211 3.68 15.09 -0.45
C PHE A 211 2.91 15.59 0.79
N ALA A 212 1.65 15.17 0.96
CA ALA A 212 0.76 15.64 2.02
C ALA A 212 0.96 14.90 3.35
N ARG A 213 1.67 13.77 3.36
CA ARG A 213 1.93 12.90 4.53
C ARG A 213 0.63 12.41 5.19
N ILE A 214 -0.37 12.11 4.36
CA ILE A 214 -1.67 11.54 4.72
C ILE A 214 -1.75 10.02 4.47
N MET A 215 -0.76 9.46 3.77
CA MET A 215 -0.57 8.02 3.61
C MET A 215 -0.39 7.37 4.97
N GLN A 216 -1.01 6.19 5.12
CA GLN A 216 -0.87 5.36 6.30
C GLN A 216 -0.08 4.10 5.94
N ILE A 217 0.78 3.70 6.85
CA ILE A 217 1.61 2.49 6.80
C ILE A 217 1.29 1.70 8.06
N HIS A 218 0.91 0.45 7.84
CA HIS A 218 0.75 -0.53 8.90
C HIS A 218 1.80 -1.61 8.71
N VAL A 219 2.65 -1.82 9.71
CA VAL A 219 3.61 -2.93 9.69
C VAL A 219 3.02 -4.12 10.42
N ILE A 220 3.11 -5.30 9.81
CA ILE A 220 2.76 -6.57 10.46
C ILE A 220 4.03 -7.39 10.57
N SER A 221 4.37 -7.75 11.81
CA SER A 221 5.53 -8.59 12.14
C SER A 221 5.08 -9.95 12.60
N ASN A 222 5.74 -10.98 12.09
CA ASN A 222 5.36 -12.37 12.30
C ASN A 222 6.47 -13.15 13.03
N SER A 223 6.21 -14.35 13.54
CA SER A 223 7.22 -15.22 14.18
C SER A 223 8.05 -15.99 13.16
N ARG A 224 7.59 -15.99 11.91
CA ARG A 224 8.22 -16.59 10.74
C ARG A 224 8.29 -15.60 9.60
N PHE A 225 9.05 -15.97 8.58
CA PHE A 225 9.12 -15.21 7.34
C PHE A 225 7.79 -15.25 6.57
N TRP A 226 7.46 -14.12 5.94
CA TRP A 226 6.36 -14.01 4.98
C TRP A 226 6.68 -14.79 3.71
N THR A 227 5.67 -15.46 3.16
CA THR A 227 5.77 -16.16 1.86
C THR A 227 4.81 -15.55 0.85
N GLU A 228 4.93 -15.96 -0.42
CA GLU A 228 3.95 -15.59 -1.44
C GLU A 228 2.56 -16.18 -1.17
N GLU A 229 2.50 -17.37 -0.57
CA GLU A 229 1.24 -18.02 -0.18
C GLU A 229 0.48 -17.21 0.87
N ASP A 230 1.19 -16.60 1.84
CA ASP A 230 0.58 -15.72 2.84
C ASP A 230 -0.12 -14.50 2.21
N MET A 231 0.37 -14.06 1.04
CA MET A 231 -0.15 -12.90 0.32
C MET A 231 -1.07 -13.29 -0.83
N SER A 232 -1.42 -14.57 -0.98
CA SER A 232 -2.34 -15.03 -2.01
C SER A 232 -3.80 -14.84 -1.59
N PRO A 233 -4.69 -14.40 -2.50
CA PRO A 233 -6.14 -14.39 -2.24
C PRO A 233 -6.63 -15.76 -1.76
N GLY A 234 -7.49 -15.76 -0.74
CA GLY A 234 -8.04 -16.98 -0.17
C GLY A 234 -7.28 -17.53 1.04
N SER A 235 -6.01 -17.16 1.23
CA SER A 235 -5.21 -17.61 2.37
C SER A 235 -5.77 -17.08 3.71
N GLU A 236 -5.47 -17.77 4.80
CA GLU A 236 -5.90 -17.37 6.14
C GLU A 236 -5.34 -15.98 6.50
N THR A 237 -4.06 -15.75 6.19
CA THR A 237 -3.38 -14.49 6.45
C THR A 237 -3.98 -13.35 5.61
N TRP A 238 -4.31 -13.62 4.34
CA TRP A 238 -4.99 -12.66 3.46
C TRP A 238 -6.32 -12.22 4.07
N LYS A 239 -7.19 -13.17 4.43
CA LYS A 239 -8.55 -12.90 4.91
C LYS A 239 -8.56 -12.21 6.27
N ASN A 240 -7.75 -12.73 7.21
CA ASN A 240 -7.96 -12.46 8.63
C ASN A 240 -6.86 -11.60 9.27
N ARG A 241 -5.83 -11.19 8.51
CA ARG A 241 -4.73 -10.42 9.08
C ARG A 241 -4.26 -9.27 8.20
N LEU A 242 -3.84 -9.57 6.97
CA LEU A 242 -3.09 -8.66 6.12
C LEU A 242 -3.78 -7.31 5.90
N TRP A 243 -5.10 -7.34 5.72
CA TRP A 243 -5.89 -6.15 5.36
C TRP A 243 -6.75 -5.61 6.50
N THR A 244 -6.73 -6.25 7.67
CA THR A 244 -7.65 -5.95 8.78
C THR A 244 -7.56 -4.51 9.29
N ARG A 245 -6.38 -3.89 9.19
CA ARG A 245 -6.18 -2.50 9.63
C ARG A 245 -6.96 -1.50 8.79
N TYR A 246 -7.06 -1.74 7.49
CA TYR A 246 -7.77 -0.88 6.56
C TYR A 246 -9.09 -1.56 6.25
N ALA A 247 -10.12 -1.19 7.02
CA ALA A 247 -11.48 -1.68 6.82
C ALA A 247 -11.85 -1.56 5.34
N GLY A 248 -12.30 -2.67 4.77
CA GLY A 248 -12.59 -2.80 3.35
C GLY A 248 -13.31 -4.10 3.12
N GLY A 249 -14.49 -4.03 2.49
CA GLY A 249 -15.17 -5.19 1.94
C GLY A 249 -14.29 -6.00 0.96
N PRO A 250 -14.75 -7.17 0.49
CA PRO A 250 -14.01 -7.99 -0.46
C PRO A 250 -13.64 -7.22 -1.72
N ASP A 251 -12.46 -7.50 -2.27
CA ASP A 251 -11.98 -6.89 -3.52
C ASP A 251 -12.75 -7.44 -4.73
N TRP A 252 -13.35 -6.56 -5.51
CA TRP A 252 -14.15 -6.91 -6.70
C TRP A 252 -13.38 -7.64 -7.82
N ILE A 253 -12.04 -7.58 -7.82
CA ILE A 253 -11.17 -8.25 -8.79
C ILE A 253 -10.71 -9.60 -8.25
N LEU A 254 -10.14 -9.62 -7.05
CA LEU A 254 -9.47 -10.78 -6.46
C LEU A 254 -10.39 -11.68 -5.62
N GLU A 255 -11.49 -11.14 -5.08
CA GLU A 255 -12.42 -11.79 -4.15
C GLU A 255 -13.86 -11.64 -4.65
N LYS A 256 -14.06 -11.81 -5.96
CA LYS A 256 -15.33 -11.50 -6.65
C LYS A 256 -16.55 -12.17 -6.02
N ASP A 257 -16.47 -13.47 -5.76
CA ASP A 257 -17.62 -14.23 -5.24
C ASP A 257 -17.99 -13.74 -3.84
N ASP A 258 -16.99 -13.42 -3.01
CA ASP A 258 -17.19 -12.80 -1.70
C ASP A 258 -17.80 -11.38 -1.84
N ALA A 259 -17.33 -10.59 -2.80
CA ALA A 259 -17.85 -9.24 -3.07
C ALA A 259 -19.33 -9.27 -3.51
N LEU A 260 -19.68 -10.19 -4.42
CA LEU A 260 -21.06 -10.43 -4.85
C LEU A 260 -21.93 -10.90 -3.68
N ALA A 261 -21.43 -11.81 -2.85
CA ALA A 261 -22.16 -12.26 -1.66
C ALA A 261 -22.42 -11.11 -0.66
N VAL A 262 -21.48 -10.18 -0.51
CA VAL A 262 -21.66 -8.98 0.31
C VAL A 262 -22.69 -8.03 -0.32
N LEU A 263 -22.67 -7.84 -1.64
CA LEU A 263 -23.67 -7.02 -2.36
C LEU A 263 -25.08 -7.61 -2.22
N ASP A 264 -25.24 -8.91 -2.48
CA ASP A 264 -26.52 -9.61 -2.35
C ASP A 264 -27.01 -9.60 -0.89
N GLY A 265 -26.11 -9.81 0.08
CA GLY A 265 -26.41 -9.70 1.50
C GLY A 265 -26.79 -8.28 1.94
N TRP A 266 -26.20 -7.25 1.33
CA TRP A 266 -26.58 -5.86 1.54
C TRP A 266 -28.00 -5.58 1.00
N ARG A 267 -28.31 -6.01 -0.23
CA ARG A 267 -29.66 -5.88 -0.81
C ARG A 267 -30.73 -6.45 0.12
N GLN A 268 -30.49 -7.65 0.66
CA GLN A 268 -31.41 -8.30 1.59
C GLN A 268 -31.62 -7.50 2.89
N LYS A 269 -30.61 -6.76 3.36
CA LYS A 269 -30.76 -5.88 4.51
C LYS A 269 -31.60 -4.64 4.17
N VAL A 270 -31.40 -4.06 2.99
CA VAL A 270 -32.19 -2.93 2.48
C VAL A 270 -33.65 -3.33 2.34
N LEU A 271 -33.96 -4.43 1.65
CA LEU A 271 -35.33 -4.93 1.48
C LEU A 271 -36.08 -5.19 2.80
N ARG A 272 -35.36 -5.53 3.87
CA ARG A 272 -35.97 -5.79 5.19
C ARG A 272 -36.20 -4.54 6.03
N LYS A 273 -35.34 -3.53 5.89
CA LYS A 273 -35.31 -2.37 6.80
C LYS A 273 -35.67 -1.04 6.12
N GLY A 274 -35.64 -0.99 4.79
CA GLY A 274 -35.63 0.23 4.00
C GLY A 274 -34.34 1.03 4.17
N THR A 275 -34.03 1.90 3.22
CA THR A 275 -33.07 2.98 3.42
C THR A 275 -33.17 4.02 2.31
N GLU A 276 -33.27 5.28 2.69
CA GLU A 276 -33.23 6.41 1.75
C GLU A 276 -31.78 6.85 1.43
N THR A 277 -30.77 6.07 1.85
CA THR A 277 -29.36 6.42 1.60
C THR A 277 -29.12 6.41 0.09
N PRO A 278 -28.57 7.48 -0.50
CA PRO A 278 -28.16 7.50 -1.90
C PRO A 278 -27.23 6.33 -2.23
N ILE A 279 -27.42 5.71 -3.40
CA ILE A 279 -26.58 4.58 -3.82
C ILE A 279 -25.09 4.95 -3.91
N ILE A 280 -24.76 6.19 -4.26
CA ILE A 280 -23.36 6.64 -4.26
C ILE A 280 -22.74 6.57 -2.86
N ASP A 281 -23.47 6.97 -1.82
CA ASP A 281 -22.96 6.94 -0.45
C ASP A 281 -22.77 5.50 0.03
N VAL A 282 -23.67 4.59 -0.35
CA VAL A 282 -23.53 3.16 -0.08
C VAL A 282 -22.24 2.60 -0.71
N LEU A 283 -21.93 2.97 -1.96
CA LEU A 283 -20.73 2.51 -2.64
C LEU A 283 -19.43 3.10 -2.06
N LEU A 284 -19.51 4.18 -1.29
CA LEU A 284 -18.35 4.81 -0.65
C LEU A 284 -18.15 4.38 0.80
N GLN A 285 -19.05 3.58 1.36
CA GLN A 285 -18.89 3.00 2.69
C GLN A 285 -17.74 1.98 2.70
N ALA A 286 -16.83 2.12 3.67
CA ALA A 286 -15.63 1.28 3.77
C ALA A 286 -15.97 -0.20 4.03
N ASP A 287 -17.00 -0.46 4.84
CA ASP A 287 -17.54 -1.78 5.18
C ASP A 287 -18.78 -2.16 4.34
N GLY A 288 -19.13 -1.32 3.37
CA GLY A 288 -20.27 -1.52 2.48
C GLY A 288 -19.99 -2.47 1.33
N PRO A 289 -20.98 -2.69 0.46
CA PRO A 289 -20.81 -3.48 -0.75
C PRO A 289 -19.82 -2.84 -1.73
N GLY A 290 -19.56 -1.54 -1.63
CA GLY A 290 -18.59 -0.84 -2.47
C GLY A 290 -17.13 -0.98 -2.05
N GLY A 291 -16.72 -2.06 -1.38
CA GLY A 291 -15.35 -2.28 -0.93
C GLY A 291 -14.29 -1.93 -2.00
N GLY A 292 -13.43 -0.94 -1.71
CA GLY A 292 -12.40 -0.48 -2.63
C GLY A 292 -12.86 0.47 -3.75
N ILE A 293 -14.16 0.74 -3.89
CA ILE A 293 -14.71 1.71 -4.83
C ILE A 293 -14.49 3.13 -4.28
N GLY A 294 -13.95 4.02 -5.12
CA GLY A 294 -13.79 5.45 -4.81
C GLY A 294 -14.83 6.29 -5.52
N GLN A 295 -14.92 7.57 -5.15
CA GLN A 295 -15.91 8.51 -5.67
C GLN A 295 -15.99 8.54 -7.20
N HIS A 296 -14.84 8.62 -7.89
CA HIS A 296 -14.82 8.60 -9.35
C HIS A 296 -15.36 7.29 -9.93
N LEU A 297 -14.90 6.14 -9.41
CA LEU A 297 -15.35 4.84 -9.89
C LEU A 297 -16.83 4.60 -9.59
N ALA A 298 -17.34 5.05 -8.43
CA ALA A 298 -18.76 4.97 -8.11
C ALA A 298 -19.59 5.77 -9.14
N ASN A 299 -19.17 6.98 -9.50
CA ASN A 299 -19.85 7.76 -10.54
C ASN A 299 -19.79 7.08 -11.91
N ASP A 300 -18.63 6.56 -12.32
CA ASP A 300 -18.49 5.84 -13.59
C ASP A 300 -19.38 4.58 -13.64
N LEU A 301 -19.40 3.82 -12.55
CA LEU A 301 -20.24 2.63 -12.40
C LEU A 301 -21.72 2.97 -12.52
N LEU A 302 -22.18 3.98 -11.80
CA LEU A 302 -23.58 4.39 -11.80
C LEU A 302 -24.00 5.00 -13.14
N PHE A 303 -23.14 5.81 -13.76
CA PHE A 303 -23.36 6.33 -15.11
C PHE A 303 -23.52 5.19 -16.12
N GLY A 304 -22.63 4.19 -16.06
CA GLY A 304 -22.66 3.05 -16.96
C GLY A 304 -23.86 2.12 -16.76
N ALA A 305 -24.32 1.98 -15.50
CA ALA A 305 -25.56 1.29 -15.16
C ALA A 305 -26.83 2.14 -15.38
N ALA A 306 -26.70 3.38 -15.89
CA ALA A 306 -27.79 4.34 -16.07
C ALA A 306 -28.59 4.64 -14.79
N ILE A 307 -27.92 4.64 -13.63
CA ILE A 307 -28.50 4.94 -12.32
C ILE A 307 -28.02 6.32 -11.86
N HIS A 308 -28.93 7.17 -11.40
CA HIS A 308 -28.57 8.46 -10.84
C HIS A 308 -27.85 8.29 -9.48
N PRO A 309 -26.76 9.03 -9.19
CA PRO A 309 -26.06 8.92 -7.91
C PRO A 309 -26.93 9.08 -6.66
N ASP A 310 -27.92 9.97 -6.75
CA ASP A 310 -28.88 10.24 -5.68
C ASP A 310 -30.08 9.27 -5.65
N THR A 311 -30.12 8.24 -6.51
CA THR A 311 -31.17 7.23 -6.44
C THR A 311 -31.13 6.57 -5.05
N PRO A 312 -32.24 6.59 -4.29
CA PRO A 312 -32.33 5.89 -3.02
C PRO A 312 -32.02 4.40 -3.19
N ALA A 313 -31.24 3.85 -2.27
CA ALA A 313 -30.82 2.45 -2.35
C ALA A 313 -32.00 1.46 -2.24
N ASP A 314 -33.08 1.81 -1.55
CA ASP A 314 -34.30 1.02 -1.52
C ASP A 314 -34.98 0.92 -2.90
N VAL A 315 -35.09 2.02 -3.64
CA VAL A 315 -35.61 2.02 -5.02
C VAL A 315 -34.82 1.08 -5.92
N LEU A 316 -33.48 1.11 -5.84
CA LEU A 316 -32.63 0.16 -6.57
C LEU A 316 -32.87 -1.29 -6.12
N CYS A 317 -33.00 -1.54 -4.82
CA CYS A 317 -33.11 -2.89 -4.29
C CYS A 317 -34.49 -3.53 -4.50
N GLU A 318 -35.57 -2.74 -4.54
CA GLU A 318 -36.96 -3.21 -4.69
C GLU A 318 -37.26 -3.66 -6.13
N ASP A 319 -36.57 -3.11 -7.12
CA ASP A 319 -36.69 -3.49 -8.52
C ASP A 319 -35.67 -4.58 -8.86
N ASP A 320 -36.15 -5.82 -9.06
CA ASP A 320 -35.30 -6.96 -9.42
C ASP A 320 -34.54 -6.74 -10.73
N GLU A 321 -35.17 -6.16 -11.76
CA GLU A 321 -34.55 -5.96 -13.07
C GLU A 321 -33.45 -4.89 -12.99
N LEU A 322 -33.73 -3.79 -12.28
CA LEU A 322 -32.76 -2.71 -12.08
C LEU A 322 -31.57 -3.18 -11.24
N TYR A 323 -31.82 -3.95 -10.17
CA TYR A 323 -30.76 -4.53 -9.35
C TYR A 323 -29.91 -5.51 -10.15
N ASP A 324 -30.52 -6.40 -10.92
CA ASP A 324 -29.78 -7.39 -11.71
C ASP A 324 -28.93 -6.71 -12.79
N SER A 325 -29.45 -5.67 -13.43
CA SER A 325 -28.68 -4.84 -14.38
C SER A 325 -27.49 -4.14 -13.71
N PHE A 326 -27.71 -3.56 -12.53
CA PHE A 326 -26.64 -2.94 -11.74
C PHE A 326 -25.57 -3.97 -11.34
N ARG A 327 -25.98 -5.13 -10.84
CA ARG A 327 -25.11 -6.23 -10.42
C ARG A 327 -24.27 -6.74 -11.59
N GLU A 328 -24.88 -6.96 -12.74
CA GLU A 328 -24.19 -7.35 -13.97
C GLU A 328 -23.17 -6.28 -14.40
N TYR A 329 -23.53 -4.99 -14.30
CA TYR A 329 -22.61 -3.92 -14.65
C TYR A 329 -21.39 -3.86 -13.73
N VAL A 330 -21.61 -3.94 -12.41
CA VAL A 330 -20.51 -3.97 -11.44
C VAL A 330 -19.60 -5.19 -11.66
N GLU A 331 -20.17 -6.34 -11.99
CA GLU A 331 -19.44 -7.55 -12.34
C GLU A 331 -18.60 -7.40 -13.62
N THR A 332 -19.14 -6.70 -14.62
CA THR A 332 -18.55 -6.57 -15.97
C THR A 332 -17.57 -5.42 -16.11
N VAL A 333 -17.57 -4.39 -15.24
CA VAL A 333 -16.61 -3.25 -15.27
C VAL A 333 -15.16 -3.66 -14.94
N ARG A 334 -14.91 -4.98 -14.89
CA ARG A 334 -13.61 -5.51 -15.30
C ARG A 334 -13.27 -4.96 -16.71
N VAL A 335 -12.01 -4.60 -16.92
CA VAL A 335 -11.43 -4.39 -18.27
C VAL A 335 -11.59 -2.99 -18.90
N GLY A 336 -11.17 -1.94 -18.19
CA GLY A 336 -10.22 -0.96 -18.78
C GLY A 336 -8.75 -1.46 -18.75
N VAL A 337 -8.57 -2.71 -18.32
CA VAL A 337 -7.30 -3.38 -18.06
C VAL A 337 -6.97 -4.30 -19.23
N GLY A 338 -6.46 -3.71 -20.31
CA GLY A 338 -5.84 -4.42 -21.44
C GLY A 338 -4.51 -5.07 -21.08
N VAL A 339 -4.42 -5.79 -19.97
CA VAL A 339 -3.27 -6.62 -19.62
C VAL A 339 -3.79 -8.02 -19.36
N LYS A 340 -3.64 -8.90 -20.35
CA LYS A 340 -3.83 -10.34 -20.18
C LYS A 340 -2.84 -10.82 -19.10
N TYR A 341 -3.35 -11.12 -17.91
CA TYR A 341 -2.57 -11.71 -16.81
C TYR A 341 -2.54 -13.25 -16.86
N THR A 342 -3.00 -13.88 -17.94
CA THR A 342 -3.14 -15.34 -18.03
C THR A 342 -2.03 -16.05 -18.80
N GLU A 343 -0.94 -15.35 -19.15
CA GLU A 343 0.23 -15.96 -19.79
C GLU A 343 1.53 -15.37 -19.20
N ILE A 344 1.83 -15.70 -17.95
CA ILE A 344 3.20 -15.67 -17.40
C ILE A 344 3.41 -16.95 -16.60
#